data_AF-A0A2J9V2M2-F1
#
_entry.id   AF-A0A2J9V2M2-F1
#
_cell.length_a   1.000
_cell.length_b   1.000
_cell.length_c   1.000
_cell.angle_alpha   90.00
_cell.angle_beta   90.00
_cell.angle_gamma   90.00
#
_symmetry.space_group_name_H-M   'P 1'
#
loop_
_entity.id
_entity.type
_entity.pdbx_description
1 polymer ?
#
loop_
_entity_poly.entity_id
_entity_poly.type
_entity_poly.pdbx_seq_one_letter_code
_entity_poly.pdbx_strand_id
1 'polypeptide(L)'
;MKSIKIIGAVGGAVALGLCWPLAVGQIGESAIKDGLANFDSSSTAAELVNYQRGYLSSQMQTRYRITDPAIVAQLEAEGIPTEIVVDSKLTHGLMGVSAVSTLPQFPEFPLQIVSNTHLNGNTDYTVKLEQWNYVFQGEEPVALTIEPAQMTGSITTLGEMTYQLSMPKMVLDFENQAQMVLSQISGDGQGKESDGLWLGAQNFKLDKLTINQAGQAEFDVDGVTYHFTSALDATQTRFTTAHQMKIANAKYSEGEFKDFALDFTLGDLDAAATKALSKLYQGSPEMTEQEVEQILPQVEALFSKGFFISIDNFSANIAGGDFASNWRFNVPEGTENLLQDPMAVIPALTGQTKTFISNQLVTSFPFIEQGIDQLMMMEMMTQDDKGYTLEAEIKEGNAVFPSGKTMPLVMLLMPLMMSQG
;
A
#
# COMPACT_ATOMS: atom_id res chain seq x y z
N MET A 1 -8.79 17.27 3.94
CA MET A 1 -7.91 16.08 3.70
C MET A 1 -8.63 14.79 3.30
N LYS A 2 -9.98 14.68 3.40
CA LYS A 2 -10.74 13.48 3.00
C LYS A 2 -10.86 13.33 1.46
N SER A 3 -11.11 14.42 0.74
CA SER A 3 -11.35 14.42 -0.72
C SER A 3 -10.16 14.08 -1.62
N ILE A 4 -8.92 14.31 -1.16
CA ILE A 4 -7.70 13.99 -1.94
C ILE A 4 -7.39 12.49 -1.91
N LYS A 5 -7.64 11.82 -0.78
CA LYS A 5 -7.49 10.36 -0.68
C LYS A 5 -8.47 9.63 -1.61
N ILE A 6 -9.63 10.23 -1.87
CA ILE A 6 -10.72 9.65 -2.65
C ILE A 6 -10.43 9.74 -4.15
N ILE A 7 -9.90 10.85 -4.68
CA ILE A 7 -9.59 10.93 -6.12
C ILE A 7 -8.36 10.11 -6.51
N GLY A 8 -7.38 9.96 -5.61
CA GLY A 8 -6.27 9.02 -5.82
C GLY A 8 -6.73 7.56 -5.84
N ALA A 9 -7.62 7.19 -4.91
CA ALA A 9 -8.18 5.83 -4.82
C ALA A 9 -9.18 5.52 -5.96
N VAL A 10 -10.07 6.46 -6.28
CA VAL A 10 -11.03 6.35 -7.38
C VAL A 10 -10.30 6.42 -8.72
N GLY A 11 -9.34 7.32 -8.92
CA GLY A 11 -8.53 7.37 -10.14
C GLY A 11 -7.69 6.11 -10.38
N GLY A 12 -7.14 5.52 -9.31
CA GLY A 12 -6.41 4.25 -9.36
C GLY A 12 -7.32 3.04 -9.59
N ALA A 13 -8.42 2.91 -8.86
CA ALA A 13 -9.40 1.84 -9.01
C ALA A 13 -10.11 1.90 -10.37
N VAL A 14 -10.39 3.11 -10.87
CA VAL A 14 -10.95 3.34 -12.20
C VAL A 14 -9.89 3.03 -13.24
N ALA A 15 -8.65 3.51 -13.15
CA ALA A 15 -7.62 3.14 -14.13
C ALA A 15 -7.40 1.62 -14.21
N LEU A 16 -7.43 0.89 -13.09
CA LEU A 16 -7.31 -0.56 -13.05
C LEU A 16 -8.56 -1.28 -13.57
N GLY A 17 -9.76 -0.84 -13.15
CA GLY A 17 -11.04 -1.37 -13.61
C GLY A 17 -11.35 -1.08 -15.07
N LEU A 18 -10.88 0.05 -15.62
CA LEU A 18 -11.02 0.44 -17.03
C LEU A 18 -10.07 -0.33 -17.95
N CYS A 19 -8.93 -0.82 -17.45
CA CYS A 19 -8.02 -1.64 -18.22
C CYS A 19 -8.46 -3.11 -18.31
N TRP A 20 -9.29 -3.59 -17.37
CA TRP A 20 -9.67 -5.00 -17.27
C TRP A 20 -10.63 -5.52 -18.36
N PRO A 21 -11.74 -4.84 -18.72
CA PRO A 21 -12.59 -5.28 -19.84
C PRO A 21 -11.95 -5.05 -21.22
N LEU A 22 -10.75 -4.46 -21.26
CA LEU A 22 -9.90 -4.36 -22.45
C LEU A 22 -8.83 -5.47 -22.51
N ALA A 23 -8.69 -6.30 -21.48
CA ALA A 23 -7.69 -7.37 -21.37
C ALA A 23 -8.22 -8.79 -21.69
N VAL A 24 -9.53 -8.96 -21.85
CA VAL A 24 -10.14 -10.26 -22.21
C VAL A 24 -10.31 -10.34 -23.72
N GLY A 25 -9.35 -10.99 -24.40
CA GLY A 25 -9.35 -11.11 -25.86
C GLY A 25 -10.23 -12.24 -26.42
N GLN A 26 -11.17 -11.89 -27.30
CA GLN A 26 -11.52 -12.53 -28.60
C GLN A 26 -12.28 -11.53 -29.50
N ILE A 27 -11.51 -10.64 -30.14
CA ILE A 27 -11.86 -9.57 -31.09
C ILE A 27 -13.33 -9.59 -31.58
N GLY A 28 -14.17 -8.80 -30.91
CA GLY A 28 -15.57 -8.60 -31.26
C GLY A 28 -16.43 -8.12 -30.10
N GLU A 29 -17.67 -7.73 -30.39
CA GLU A 29 -18.70 -7.42 -29.38
C GLU A 29 -18.90 -8.58 -28.38
N SER A 30 -18.70 -9.84 -28.81
CA SER A 30 -18.79 -11.00 -27.93
C SER A 30 -17.69 -11.02 -26.86
N ALA A 31 -16.43 -10.76 -27.21
CA ALA A 31 -15.38 -10.72 -26.19
C ALA A 31 -15.53 -9.56 -25.20
N ILE A 32 -16.05 -8.43 -25.65
CA ILE A 32 -16.38 -7.32 -24.74
C ILE A 32 -17.49 -7.76 -23.78
N LYS A 33 -18.55 -8.41 -24.30
CA LYS A 33 -19.64 -8.93 -23.47
C LYS A 33 -19.15 -10.03 -22.52
N ASP A 34 -18.31 -10.94 -22.99
CA ASP A 34 -17.74 -12.03 -22.20
C ASP A 34 -16.77 -11.49 -21.13
N GLY A 35 -15.97 -10.47 -21.46
CA GLY A 35 -15.08 -9.79 -20.52
C GLY A 35 -15.84 -9.05 -19.43
N LEU A 36 -16.95 -8.38 -19.77
CA LEU A 36 -17.83 -7.73 -18.80
C LEU A 36 -18.65 -8.74 -17.98
N ALA A 37 -19.08 -9.85 -18.58
CA ALA A 37 -19.80 -10.90 -17.88
C ALA A 37 -18.92 -11.65 -16.87
N ASN A 38 -17.62 -11.73 -17.13
CA ASN A 38 -16.62 -12.30 -16.23
C ASN A 38 -15.84 -11.23 -15.45
N PHE A 39 -16.34 -9.99 -15.42
CA PHE A 39 -15.78 -8.95 -14.56
C PHE A 39 -16.18 -9.26 -13.12
N ASP A 40 -15.21 -9.82 -12.38
CA ASP A 40 -15.36 -10.13 -10.97
C ASP A 40 -14.57 -9.10 -10.16
N SER A 41 -15.29 -8.22 -9.47
CA SER A 41 -14.73 -7.22 -8.57
C SER A 41 -15.63 -7.12 -7.34
N SER A 42 -15.03 -7.11 -6.15
CA SER A 42 -15.77 -7.01 -4.90
C SER A 42 -16.50 -5.68 -4.72
N SER A 43 -16.05 -4.62 -5.41
CA SER A 43 -16.49 -3.24 -5.17
C SER A 43 -17.02 -2.50 -6.40
N THR A 44 -16.94 -3.10 -7.59
CA THR A 44 -17.34 -2.47 -8.84
C THR A 44 -18.14 -3.45 -9.70
N ALA A 45 -19.16 -2.97 -10.37
CA ALA A 45 -19.85 -3.67 -11.46
C ALA A 45 -19.61 -2.92 -12.77
N ALA A 46 -19.49 -3.65 -13.88
CA ALA A 46 -19.31 -3.06 -15.21
C ALA A 46 -20.38 -3.57 -16.17
N GLU A 47 -20.95 -2.67 -16.98
CA GLU A 47 -21.92 -3.02 -18.01
C GLU A 47 -21.66 -2.33 -19.34
N LEU A 48 -22.09 -2.96 -20.42
CA LEU A 48 -22.07 -2.39 -21.77
C LEU A 48 -23.35 -1.58 -21.97
N VAL A 49 -23.24 -0.25 -22.01
CA VAL A 49 -24.37 0.66 -22.20
C VAL A 49 -24.77 0.72 -23.68
N ASN A 50 -23.78 0.82 -24.56
CA ASN A 50 -24.01 0.98 -26.00
C ASN A 50 -22.83 0.40 -26.80
N TYR A 51 -23.13 -0.20 -27.94
CA TYR A 51 -22.13 -0.67 -28.89
C TYR A 51 -22.59 -0.42 -30.32
N GLN A 52 -21.90 0.47 -31.02
CA GLN A 52 -22.11 0.75 -32.43
C GLN A 52 -21.02 0.07 -33.24
N ARG A 53 -21.37 -1.07 -33.83
CA ARG A 53 -20.48 -1.83 -34.70
C ARG A 53 -20.26 -1.10 -36.02
N GLY A 54 -19.00 -0.91 -36.40
CA GLY A 54 -18.61 -0.55 -37.76
C GLY A 54 -17.58 -1.53 -38.33
N TYR A 55 -17.27 -1.38 -39.62
CA TYR A 55 -16.42 -2.34 -40.35
C TYR A 55 -14.93 -2.20 -40.00
N LEU A 56 -14.41 -0.97 -39.90
CA LEU A 56 -13.01 -0.67 -39.53
C LEU A 56 -12.89 0.01 -38.16
N SER A 57 -14.00 0.51 -37.63
CA SER A 57 -14.04 1.15 -36.32
C SER A 57 -15.38 0.88 -35.66
N SER A 58 -15.39 0.72 -34.34
CA SER A 58 -16.61 0.65 -33.53
C SER A 58 -16.60 1.77 -32.49
N GLN A 59 -17.77 2.12 -31.98
CA GLN A 59 -17.89 2.95 -30.79
C GLN A 59 -18.57 2.15 -29.69
N MET A 60 -18.12 2.34 -28.46
CA MET A 60 -18.59 1.60 -27.30
C MET A 60 -18.71 2.54 -26.12
N GLN A 61 -19.74 2.34 -25.31
CA GLN A 61 -19.89 3.00 -24.03
C GLN A 61 -20.05 1.95 -22.96
N THR A 62 -19.19 2.01 -21.94
CA THR A 62 -19.28 1.19 -20.74
C THR A 62 -19.60 2.03 -19.54
N ARG A 63 -20.36 1.48 -18.61
CA ARG A 63 -20.62 2.08 -17.31
C ARG A 63 -20.03 1.21 -16.22
N TYR A 64 -19.28 1.84 -15.33
CA TYR A 64 -18.76 1.24 -14.12
C TYR A 64 -19.54 1.83 -12.96
N ARG A 65 -20.20 0.98 -12.18
CA ARG A 65 -20.94 1.36 -10.98
C ARG A 65 -20.19 0.85 -9.78
N ILE A 66 -19.90 1.71 -8.83
CA ILE A 66 -19.35 1.31 -7.54
C ILE A 66 -20.49 0.67 -6.74
N THR A 67 -20.30 -0.57 -6.30
CA THR A 67 -21.32 -1.37 -5.64
C THR A 67 -21.13 -1.50 -4.14
N ASP A 68 -19.95 -1.16 -3.63
CA ASP A 68 -19.66 -1.12 -2.20
C ASP A 68 -20.49 0.01 -1.53
N PRO A 69 -21.42 -0.31 -0.61
CA PRO A 69 -22.30 0.67 0.03
C PRO A 69 -21.57 1.76 0.81
N ALA A 70 -20.42 1.44 1.41
CA ALA A 70 -19.64 2.40 2.20
C ALA A 70 -18.93 3.39 1.28
N ILE A 71 -18.36 2.91 0.16
CA ILE A 71 -17.75 3.78 -0.84
C ILE A 71 -18.84 4.65 -1.49
N VAL A 72 -20.00 4.06 -1.83
CA VAL A 72 -21.15 4.80 -2.38
C VAL A 72 -21.59 5.93 -1.44
N ALA A 73 -21.81 5.64 -0.15
CA ALA A 73 -22.23 6.64 0.83
C ALA A 73 -21.20 7.78 0.96
N GLN A 74 -19.90 7.46 0.88
CA GLN A 74 -18.83 8.45 0.93
C GLN A 74 -18.79 9.32 -0.34
N LEU A 75 -18.94 8.73 -1.51
CA LEU A 75 -18.96 9.47 -2.77
C LEU A 75 -20.18 10.39 -2.86
N GLU A 76 -21.36 9.89 -2.46
CA GLU A 76 -22.58 10.70 -2.42
C GLU A 76 -22.47 11.87 -1.45
N ALA A 77 -21.86 11.67 -0.28
CA ALA A 77 -21.60 12.73 0.69
C ALA A 77 -20.69 13.84 0.15
N GLU A 78 -19.79 13.49 -0.78
CA GLU A 78 -18.86 14.43 -1.41
C GLU A 78 -19.33 14.92 -2.80
N GLY A 79 -20.54 14.55 -3.22
CA GLY A 79 -21.11 14.94 -4.51
C GLY A 79 -20.40 14.33 -5.72
N ILE A 80 -19.67 13.23 -5.52
CA ILE A 80 -18.94 12.51 -6.57
C ILE A 80 -19.86 11.42 -7.16
N PRO A 81 -19.96 11.31 -8.50
CA PRO A 81 -20.76 10.26 -9.14
C PRO A 81 -20.27 8.85 -8.76
N THR A 82 -21.22 7.98 -8.41
CA THR A 82 -20.98 6.55 -8.13
C THR A 82 -21.01 5.69 -9.40
N GLU A 83 -21.35 6.32 -10.53
CA GLU A 83 -21.31 5.73 -11.86
C GLU A 83 -20.39 6.52 -12.77
N ILE A 84 -19.49 5.80 -13.44
CA ILE A 84 -18.52 6.37 -14.37
C ILE A 84 -18.77 5.75 -15.74
N VAL A 85 -19.13 6.59 -16.71
CA VAL A 85 -19.28 6.22 -18.11
C VAL A 85 -17.98 6.48 -18.84
N VAL A 86 -17.58 5.51 -19.65
CA VAL A 86 -16.38 5.56 -20.48
C VAL A 86 -16.76 5.37 -21.94
N ASP A 87 -16.43 6.37 -22.74
CA ASP A 87 -16.59 6.34 -24.18
C ASP A 87 -15.32 5.83 -24.82
N SER A 88 -15.43 4.75 -25.59
CA SER A 88 -14.31 4.08 -26.25
C SER A 88 -14.50 4.04 -27.76
N LYS A 89 -13.54 4.60 -28.49
CA LYS A 89 -13.45 4.48 -29.95
C LYS A 89 -12.49 3.36 -30.30
N LEU A 90 -13.02 2.29 -30.89
CA LEU A 90 -12.29 1.11 -31.30
C LEU A 90 -11.88 1.20 -32.76
N THR A 91 -10.66 0.81 -33.09
CA THR A 91 -10.15 0.67 -34.46
C THR A 91 -9.69 -0.75 -34.67
N HIS A 92 -10.24 -1.42 -35.70
CA HIS A 92 -9.94 -2.81 -36.03
C HIS A 92 -8.77 -2.86 -37.02
N GLY A 93 -7.63 -3.41 -36.59
CA GLY A 93 -6.46 -3.64 -37.43
C GLY A 93 -6.29 -5.12 -37.80
N LEU A 94 -5.34 -5.40 -38.70
CA LEU A 94 -5.00 -6.78 -39.08
C LEU A 94 -4.36 -7.59 -37.94
N MET A 95 -3.72 -6.90 -36.99
CA MET A 95 -2.93 -7.51 -35.91
C MET A 95 -3.54 -7.32 -34.51
N GLY A 96 -4.73 -6.71 -34.41
CA GLY A 96 -5.33 -6.40 -33.12
C GLY A 96 -6.40 -5.31 -33.17
N VAL A 97 -6.83 -4.88 -31.99
CA VAL A 97 -7.80 -3.80 -31.79
C VAL A 97 -7.15 -2.70 -30.95
N SER A 98 -7.23 -1.47 -31.45
CA SER A 98 -6.83 -0.29 -30.67
C SER A 98 -8.05 0.40 -30.11
N ALA A 99 -8.00 0.85 -28.86
CA ALA A 99 -9.04 1.68 -28.26
C ALA A 99 -8.47 3.02 -27.80
N VAL A 100 -9.25 4.07 -28.00
CA VAL A 100 -9.04 5.37 -27.35
C VAL A 100 -10.27 5.64 -26.50
N SER A 101 -10.07 5.75 -25.19
CA SER A 101 -11.13 5.87 -24.20
C SER A 101 -11.03 7.19 -23.43
N THR A 102 -12.19 7.80 -23.17
CA THR A 102 -12.33 9.09 -22.48
C THR A 102 -13.51 9.05 -21.50
N LEU A 103 -13.56 10.00 -20.58
CA LEU A 103 -14.61 10.13 -19.57
C LEU A 103 -15.60 11.26 -19.93
N PRO A 104 -16.66 11.00 -20.72
CA PRO A 104 -17.59 12.04 -21.18
C PRO A 104 -18.30 12.80 -20.05
N GLN A 105 -18.48 12.18 -18.88
CA GLN A 105 -19.10 12.80 -17.71
C GLN A 105 -18.18 13.83 -17.03
N PHE A 106 -16.87 13.74 -17.25
CA PHE A 106 -15.87 14.61 -16.65
C PHE A 106 -15.02 15.26 -17.74
N PRO A 107 -15.60 16.11 -18.60
CA PRO A 107 -14.88 16.72 -19.72
C PRO A 107 -13.73 17.62 -19.26
N GLU A 108 -13.82 18.16 -18.04
CA GLU A 108 -12.79 18.98 -17.39
C GLU A 108 -11.66 18.16 -16.76
N PHE A 109 -11.79 16.82 -16.71
CA PHE A 109 -10.74 15.92 -16.28
C PHE A 109 -10.09 15.30 -17.52
N PRO A 110 -8.92 15.80 -17.97
CA PRO A 110 -8.38 15.50 -19.27
C PRO A 110 -7.61 14.17 -19.27
N LEU A 111 -8.31 13.09 -18.91
CA LEU A 111 -7.80 11.72 -18.89
C LEU A 111 -8.13 11.02 -20.23
N GLN A 112 -7.11 10.46 -20.85
CA GLN A 112 -7.23 9.59 -22.02
C GLN A 112 -6.56 8.25 -21.75
N ILE A 113 -7.22 7.17 -22.12
CA ILE A 113 -6.66 5.82 -22.08
C ILE A 113 -6.53 5.33 -23.52
N VAL A 114 -5.33 4.93 -23.91
CA VAL A 114 -5.05 4.29 -25.18
C VAL A 114 -4.67 2.85 -24.90
N SER A 115 -5.29 1.90 -25.57
CA SER A 115 -4.94 0.48 -25.45
C SER A 115 -4.81 -0.19 -26.80
N ASN A 116 -3.97 -1.21 -26.88
CA ASN A 116 -3.76 -2.06 -28.04
C ASN A 116 -3.80 -3.52 -27.63
N THR A 117 -4.88 -4.21 -28.00
CA THR A 117 -5.04 -5.65 -27.76
C THR A 117 -4.56 -6.42 -28.99
N HIS A 118 -3.55 -7.25 -28.79
CA HIS A 118 -2.94 -8.08 -29.83
C HIS A 118 -3.75 -9.35 -30.11
N LEU A 119 -3.45 -10.05 -31.20
CA LEU A 119 -4.14 -11.30 -31.58
C LEU A 119 -4.05 -12.41 -30.52
N ASN A 120 -3.02 -12.40 -29.66
CA ASN A 120 -2.87 -13.35 -28.56
C ASN A 120 -3.69 -12.96 -27.31
N GLY A 121 -4.41 -11.85 -27.35
CA GLY A 121 -5.24 -11.32 -26.26
C GLY A 121 -4.49 -10.46 -25.24
N ASN A 122 -3.17 -10.32 -25.35
CA ASN A 122 -2.44 -9.40 -24.48
C ASN A 122 -2.75 -7.95 -24.87
N THR A 123 -2.81 -7.07 -23.88
CA THR A 123 -3.14 -5.65 -24.07
C THR A 123 -2.03 -4.76 -23.54
N ASP A 124 -1.47 -3.91 -24.40
CA ASP A 124 -0.64 -2.79 -23.97
C ASP A 124 -1.53 -1.58 -23.75
N TYR A 125 -1.24 -0.78 -22.72
CA TYR A 125 -2.02 0.41 -22.41
C TYR A 125 -1.14 1.62 -22.08
N THR A 126 -1.71 2.80 -22.29
CA THR A 126 -1.15 4.08 -21.93
C THR A 126 -2.28 4.97 -21.42
N VAL A 127 -2.24 5.33 -20.16
CA VAL A 127 -3.09 6.33 -19.53
C VAL A 127 -2.33 7.65 -19.56
N LYS A 128 -2.95 8.70 -20.10
CA LYS A 128 -2.41 10.05 -20.14
C LYS A 128 -3.36 10.98 -19.43
N LEU A 129 -2.81 11.79 -18.55
CA LEU A 129 -3.48 12.92 -17.93
C LEU A 129 -2.79 14.17 -18.46
N GLU A 130 -3.51 15.01 -19.20
CA GLU A 130 -3.00 16.34 -19.52
C GLU A 130 -3.04 17.23 -18.27
N GLN A 131 -2.48 18.44 -18.35
CA GLN A 131 -2.49 19.34 -17.20
C GLN A 131 -3.92 19.51 -16.66
N TRP A 132 -4.11 19.22 -15.38
CA TRP A 132 -5.39 19.34 -14.72
C TRP A 132 -5.32 20.38 -13.62
N ASN A 133 -6.20 21.36 -13.68
CA ASN A 133 -6.38 22.37 -12.65
C ASN A 133 -7.81 22.25 -12.12
N TYR A 134 -7.97 22.03 -10.83
CA TYR A 134 -9.27 21.83 -10.20
C TYR A 134 -9.35 22.56 -8.87
N VAL A 135 -10.51 23.11 -8.53
CA VAL A 135 -10.73 23.76 -7.22
C VAL A 135 -11.79 22.97 -6.48
N PHE A 136 -11.36 22.30 -5.41
CA PHE A 136 -12.26 21.64 -4.46
C PHE A 136 -13.07 22.69 -3.73
N GLN A 137 -14.38 22.63 -3.89
CA GLN A 137 -15.33 23.48 -3.18
C GLN A 137 -15.62 22.85 -1.80
N GLY A 138 -15.66 23.66 -0.76
CA GLY A 138 -15.88 23.23 0.63
C GLY A 138 -15.80 24.42 1.58
N GLU A 139 -15.85 24.15 2.90
CA GLU A 139 -15.62 25.20 3.91
C GLU A 139 -14.22 25.82 3.79
N GLU A 140 -13.23 25.02 3.37
CA GLU A 140 -11.87 25.46 3.03
C GLU A 140 -11.54 25.01 1.60
N PRO A 141 -11.70 25.89 0.60
CA PRO A 141 -11.31 25.60 -0.78
C PRO A 141 -9.84 25.21 -0.93
N VAL A 142 -9.58 24.24 -1.82
CA VAL A 142 -8.23 23.80 -2.15
C VAL A 142 -8.09 23.75 -3.66
N ALA A 143 -7.09 24.45 -4.22
CA ALA A 143 -6.76 24.35 -5.63
C ALA A 143 -5.71 23.26 -5.85
N LEU A 144 -5.99 22.34 -6.77
CA LEU A 144 -5.14 21.25 -7.19
C LEU A 144 -4.63 21.55 -8.61
N THR A 145 -3.32 21.45 -8.79
CA THR A 145 -2.67 21.45 -10.09
C THR A 145 -1.86 20.18 -10.26
N ILE A 146 -2.10 19.45 -11.34
CA ILE A 146 -1.31 18.28 -11.74
C ILE A 146 -0.66 18.58 -13.10
N GLU A 147 0.67 18.48 -13.17
CA GLU A 147 1.40 18.54 -14.45
C GLU A 147 1.13 17.27 -15.28
N PRO A 148 1.26 17.32 -16.62
CA PRO A 148 1.00 16.18 -17.48
C PRO A 148 1.67 14.89 -16.97
N ALA A 149 0.85 13.86 -16.75
CA ALA A 149 1.27 12.60 -16.17
C ALA A 149 0.91 11.45 -17.11
N GLN A 150 1.66 10.36 -17.00
CA GLN A 150 1.42 9.16 -17.80
C GLN A 150 1.62 7.89 -16.98
N MET A 151 0.85 6.87 -17.33
CA MET A 151 1.07 5.50 -16.90
C MET A 151 1.05 4.60 -18.13
N THR A 152 2.04 3.73 -18.27
CA THR A 152 2.13 2.75 -19.35
C THR A 152 2.26 1.36 -18.78
N GLY A 153 1.77 0.34 -19.48
CA GLY A 153 1.94 -1.03 -19.03
C GLY A 153 1.36 -2.05 -19.98
N SER A 154 1.36 -3.30 -19.55
CA SER A 154 0.80 -4.43 -20.30
C SER A 154 0.02 -5.35 -19.38
N ILE A 155 -1.01 -6.00 -19.90
CA ILE A 155 -1.76 -7.06 -19.21
C ILE A 155 -1.80 -8.29 -20.12
N THR A 156 -1.53 -9.46 -19.56
CA THR A 156 -1.64 -10.74 -20.25
C THR A 156 -3.01 -11.38 -20.04
N THR A 157 -3.37 -12.35 -20.88
CA THR A 157 -4.58 -13.16 -20.69
C THR A 157 -4.58 -13.99 -19.41
N LEU A 158 -3.44 -14.14 -18.74
CA LEU A 158 -3.30 -14.81 -17.44
C LEU A 158 -3.44 -13.86 -16.24
N GLY A 159 -3.72 -12.57 -16.48
CA GLY A 159 -3.85 -11.56 -15.43
C GLY A 159 -2.52 -11.00 -14.93
N GLU A 160 -1.39 -11.36 -15.55
CA GLU A 160 -0.10 -10.72 -15.25
C GLU A 160 -0.09 -9.30 -15.81
N MET A 161 0.21 -8.33 -14.96
CA MET A 161 0.22 -6.90 -15.24
C MET A 161 1.63 -6.35 -15.04
N THR A 162 2.01 -5.42 -15.91
CA THR A 162 3.09 -4.46 -15.66
C THR A 162 2.54 -3.05 -15.66
N TYR A 163 3.20 -2.13 -14.94
CA TYR A 163 2.94 -0.70 -15.05
C TYR A 163 4.22 0.11 -14.82
N GLN A 164 4.24 1.32 -15.37
CA GLN A 164 5.21 2.37 -15.16
C GLN A 164 4.47 3.70 -15.11
N LEU A 165 4.47 4.36 -13.96
CA LEU A 165 3.85 5.63 -13.65
C LEU A 165 4.94 6.73 -13.62
N SER A 166 4.63 7.86 -14.24
CA SER A 166 5.44 9.08 -14.17
C SER A 166 4.53 10.30 -14.04
N MET A 167 4.64 11.01 -12.92
CA MET A 167 3.93 12.26 -12.63
C MET A 167 4.96 13.31 -12.17
N PRO A 168 5.30 14.29 -13.03
CA PRO A 168 6.35 15.26 -12.73
C PRO A 168 6.08 16.13 -11.51
N LYS A 169 4.83 16.56 -11.31
CA LYS A 169 4.49 17.49 -10.23
C LYS A 169 3.01 17.48 -9.89
N MET A 170 2.72 17.61 -8.60
CA MET A 170 1.39 17.93 -8.06
C MET A 170 1.52 19.08 -7.07
N VAL A 171 0.61 20.04 -7.14
CA VAL A 171 0.54 21.20 -6.23
C VAL A 171 -0.86 21.28 -5.64
N LEU A 172 -0.92 21.48 -4.33
CA LEU A 172 -2.13 21.80 -3.59
C LEU A 172 -1.94 23.16 -2.95
N ASP A 173 -2.75 24.14 -3.37
CA ASP A 173 -2.79 25.48 -2.81
C ASP A 173 -4.00 25.62 -1.90
N PHE A 174 -3.75 26.04 -0.66
CA PHE A 174 -4.77 26.23 0.37
C PHE A 174 -5.05 27.73 0.57
N GLU A 175 -6.27 28.09 0.98
CA GLU A 175 -6.65 29.50 1.19
C GLU A 175 -5.80 30.21 2.25
N ASN A 176 -5.31 29.47 3.25
CA ASN A 176 -4.45 29.98 4.31
C ASN A 176 -3.01 30.30 3.84
N GLN A 177 -2.75 30.34 2.53
CA GLN A 177 -1.42 30.51 1.92
C GLN A 177 -0.46 29.34 2.20
N ALA A 178 -0.97 28.22 2.70
CA ALA A 178 -0.21 26.97 2.69
C ALA A 178 -0.16 26.43 1.26
N GLN A 179 0.95 25.80 0.92
CA GLN A 179 1.12 25.10 -0.34
C GLN A 179 1.83 23.77 -0.08
N MET A 180 1.28 22.68 -0.60
CA MET A 180 1.95 21.39 -0.64
C MET A 180 2.38 21.07 -2.07
N VAL A 181 3.65 20.74 -2.27
CA VAL A 181 4.23 20.42 -3.58
C VAL A 181 4.85 19.03 -3.52
N LEU A 182 4.40 18.14 -4.41
CA LEU A 182 5.00 16.85 -4.66
C LEU A 182 5.71 16.90 -6.02
N SER A 183 6.96 16.43 -6.07
CA SER A 183 7.79 16.47 -7.27
C SER A 183 8.34 15.09 -7.63
N GLN A 184 8.34 14.79 -8.93
CA GLN A 184 8.85 13.56 -9.54
C GLN A 184 8.31 12.31 -8.84
N ILE A 185 6.99 12.15 -8.90
CA ILE A 185 6.33 10.92 -8.48
C ILE A 185 6.53 9.90 -9.60
N SER A 186 7.08 8.74 -9.26
CA SER A 186 7.21 7.63 -10.18
C SER A 186 6.90 6.32 -9.50
N GLY A 187 6.52 5.33 -10.28
CA GLY A 187 6.35 3.98 -9.78
C GLY A 187 6.41 2.98 -10.92
N ASP A 188 6.77 1.77 -10.60
CA ASP A 188 6.76 0.66 -11.55
C ASP A 188 6.40 -0.60 -10.81
N GLY A 189 5.88 -1.58 -11.52
CA GLY A 189 5.56 -2.84 -10.91
C GLY A 189 5.23 -3.91 -11.91
N GLN A 190 5.31 -5.14 -11.42
CA GLN A 190 4.88 -6.33 -12.12
C GLN A 190 4.23 -7.28 -11.13
N GLY A 191 3.17 -7.95 -11.54
CA GLY A 191 2.54 -8.94 -10.70
C GLY A 191 1.20 -9.39 -11.23
N LYS A 192 0.51 -10.18 -10.42
CA LYS A 192 -0.86 -10.61 -10.69
C LYS A 192 -1.64 -10.62 -9.39
N GLU A 193 -2.92 -10.32 -9.49
CA GLU A 193 -3.86 -10.64 -8.44
C GLU A 193 -4.16 -12.15 -8.47
N SER A 194 -4.24 -12.77 -7.29
CA SER A 194 -4.64 -14.16 -7.13
C SER A 194 -5.36 -14.34 -5.79
N ASP A 195 -6.68 -14.46 -5.84
CA ASP A 195 -7.55 -14.75 -4.68
C ASP A 195 -7.46 -13.72 -3.55
N GLY A 196 -7.50 -12.44 -3.88
CA GLY A 196 -7.34 -11.30 -2.99
C GLY A 196 -5.89 -10.89 -2.77
N LEU A 197 -4.92 -11.76 -3.09
CA LEU A 197 -3.50 -11.47 -2.89
C LEU A 197 -2.87 -10.89 -4.15
N TRP A 198 -2.20 -9.75 -4.02
CA TRP A 198 -1.23 -9.36 -5.03
C TRP A 198 0.03 -10.23 -4.89
N LEU A 199 0.50 -10.80 -6.00
CA LEU A 199 1.75 -11.54 -6.09
C LEU A 199 2.67 -10.82 -7.09
N GLY A 200 3.82 -10.32 -6.64
CA GLY A 200 4.75 -9.62 -7.53
C GLY A 200 5.64 -8.63 -6.80
N ALA A 201 6.07 -7.60 -7.52
CA ALA A 201 6.92 -6.54 -7.01
C ALA A 201 6.41 -5.16 -7.46
N GLN A 202 6.51 -4.17 -6.59
CA GLN A 202 6.15 -2.78 -6.87
C GLN A 202 7.20 -1.84 -6.28
N ASN A 203 7.50 -0.79 -7.02
CA ASN A 203 8.36 0.31 -6.65
C ASN A 203 7.54 1.60 -6.70
N PHE A 204 7.73 2.45 -5.70
CA PHE A 204 7.22 3.80 -5.66
C PHE A 204 8.34 4.74 -5.23
N LYS A 205 8.42 5.90 -5.87
CA LYS A 205 9.41 6.93 -5.59
C LYS A 205 8.76 8.31 -5.64
N LEU A 206 9.10 9.12 -4.65
CA LEU A 206 8.78 10.55 -4.60
C LEU A 206 10.09 11.27 -4.30
N ASP A 207 10.56 12.09 -5.26
CA ASP A 207 11.84 12.78 -5.07
C ASP A 207 11.75 13.88 -4.03
N LYS A 208 10.63 14.62 -3.99
CA LYS A 208 10.46 15.70 -3.02
C LYS A 208 9.00 15.97 -2.64
N LEU A 209 8.76 16.13 -1.35
CA LEU A 209 7.57 16.73 -0.76
C LEU A 209 7.99 18.03 -0.05
N THR A 210 7.30 19.13 -0.34
CA THR A 210 7.47 20.39 0.39
C THR A 210 6.12 20.88 0.87
N ILE A 211 6.04 21.31 2.13
CA ILE A 211 4.93 22.09 2.67
C ILE A 211 5.47 23.46 3.04
N ASN A 212 4.92 24.47 2.38
CA ASN A 212 5.23 25.87 2.63
C ASN A 212 4.03 26.56 3.30
N GLN A 213 4.30 27.46 4.23
CA GLN A 213 3.31 28.38 4.80
C GLN A 213 3.75 29.81 4.49
N ALA A 214 2.92 30.57 3.76
CA ALA A 214 3.23 31.94 3.35
C ALA A 214 4.63 32.11 2.69
N GLY A 215 5.06 31.10 1.92
CA GLY A 215 6.34 31.08 1.21
C GLY A 215 7.56 30.64 2.03
N GLN A 216 7.38 30.23 3.29
CA GLN A 216 8.44 29.62 4.10
C GLN A 216 8.23 28.10 4.19
N ALA A 217 9.28 27.32 3.90
CA ALA A 217 9.24 25.87 4.04
C ALA A 217 9.13 25.49 5.51
N GLU A 218 8.04 24.83 5.89
CA GLU A 218 7.82 24.29 7.23
C GLU A 218 8.23 22.82 7.31
N PHE A 219 8.06 22.10 6.21
CA PHE A 219 8.35 20.68 6.12
C PHE A 219 8.89 20.34 4.73
N ASP A 220 10.05 19.69 4.68
CA ASP A 220 10.66 19.19 3.46
C ASP A 220 11.01 17.71 3.65
N VAL A 221 10.63 16.86 2.71
CA VAL A 221 11.05 15.46 2.65
C VAL A 221 11.63 15.18 1.28
N ASP A 222 12.84 14.65 1.25
CA ASP A 222 13.57 14.30 0.04
C ASP A 222 13.74 12.78 -0.05
N GLY A 223 13.59 12.25 -1.26
CA GLY A 223 13.93 10.87 -1.61
C GLY A 223 13.15 9.83 -0.82
N VAL A 224 11.83 9.85 -0.92
CA VAL A 224 10.99 8.76 -0.40
C VAL A 224 10.98 7.63 -1.43
N THR A 225 11.35 6.43 -1.00
CA THR A 225 11.22 5.22 -1.82
C THR A 225 10.48 4.15 -1.04
N TYR A 226 9.63 3.42 -1.73
CA TYR A 226 8.93 2.26 -1.19
C TYR A 226 9.05 1.11 -2.18
N HIS A 227 9.53 -0.03 -1.70
CA HIS A 227 9.62 -1.29 -2.45
C HIS A 227 8.79 -2.35 -1.74
N PHE A 228 7.95 -3.02 -2.50
CA PHE A 228 7.05 -4.05 -2.02
C PHE A 228 7.26 -5.31 -2.84
N THR A 229 7.31 -6.46 -2.17
CA THR A 229 7.32 -7.76 -2.83
C THR A 229 6.42 -8.73 -2.10
N SER A 230 5.75 -9.58 -2.87
CA SER A 230 4.93 -10.65 -2.32
C SER A 230 5.02 -11.89 -3.20
N ALA A 231 5.11 -13.06 -2.57
CA ALA A 231 5.23 -14.32 -3.28
C ALA A 231 4.65 -15.48 -2.48
N LEU A 232 4.25 -16.52 -3.23
CA LEU A 232 4.02 -17.84 -2.67
C LEU A 232 5.32 -18.66 -2.71
N ASP A 233 5.46 -19.58 -1.77
CA ASP A 233 6.51 -20.59 -1.82
C ASP A 233 6.34 -21.56 -3.00
N ALA A 234 7.33 -22.44 -3.20
CA ALA A 234 7.31 -23.40 -4.31
C ALA A 234 6.13 -24.39 -4.24
N THR A 235 5.61 -24.68 -3.05
CA THR A 235 4.46 -25.55 -2.81
C THR A 235 3.12 -24.82 -2.85
N GLN A 236 3.13 -23.49 -3.02
CA GLN A 236 1.96 -22.60 -3.00
C GLN A 236 1.14 -22.66 -1.70
N THR A 237 1.78 -23.08 -0.61
CA THR A 237 1.18 -23.24 0.71
C THR A 237 1.53 -22.12 1.66
N ARG A 238 2.65 -21.43 1.41
CA ARG A 238 3.12 -20.32 2.25
C ARG A 238 3.17 -19.03 1.47
N PHE A 239 2.76 -17.95 2.10
CA PHE A 239 2.79 -16.59 1.56
C PHE A 239 3.77 -15.72 2.35
N THR A 240 4.56 -14.93 1.64
CA THR A 240 5.47 -13.96 2.23
C THR A 240 5.28 -12.60 1.56
N THR A 241 5.25 -11.55 2.38
CA THR A 241 5.23 -10.15 1.95
C THR A 241 6.35 -9.38 2.63
N ALA A 242 7.04 -8.55 1.87
CA ALA A 242 8.12 -7.69 2.34
C ALA A 242 7.91 -6.25 1.86
N HIS A 243 8.20 -5.31 2.75
CA HIS A 243 7.95 -3.89 2.63
C HIS A 243 9.23 -3.14 3.03
N GLN A 244 9.81 -2.40 2.10
CA GLN A 244 11.02 -1.62 2.33
C GLN A 244 10.72 -0.15 2.07
N MET A 245 10.83 0.67 3.11
CA MET A 245 10.62 2.11 3.04
C MET A 245 11.93 2.83 3.33
N LYS A 246 12.27 3.84 2.53
CA LYS A 246 13.42 4.71 2.79
C LYS A 246 13.04 6.16 2.61
N ILE A 247 13.62 7.02 3.43
CA ILE A 247 13.52 8.48 3.31
C ILE A 247 14.95 9.02 3.45
N ALA A 248 15.45 9.66 2.40
CA ALA A 248 16.84 10.14 2.38
C ALA A 248 17.04 11.28 3.39
N ASN A 249 16.12 12.23 3.43
CA ASN A 249 16.19 13.37 4.34
C ASN A 249 14.79 13.90 4.62
N ALA A 250 14.56 14.35 5.84
CA ALA A 250 13.37 15.10 6.20
C ALA A 250 13.73 16.20 7.19
N LYS A 251 13.20 17.40 6.95
CA LYS A 251 13.45 18.61 7.71
C LYS A 251 12.13 19.21 8.13
N TYR A 252 12.08 19.64 9.39
CA TYR A 252 10.95 20.32 10.01
C TYR A 252 11.47 21.40 10.95
N SER A 253 10.58 22.23 11.48
CA SER A 253 10.94 23.37 12.34
C SER A 253 11.77 23.00 13.56
N GLU A 254 11.64 21.78 14.08
CA GLU A 254 12.31 21.32 15.31
C GLU A 254 13.51 20.39 15.04
N GLY A 255 13.80 20.03 13.79
CA GLY A 255 14.94 19.15 13.51
C GLY A 255 15.04 18.59 12.10
N GLU A 256 16.00 17.67 11.95
CA GLU A 256 16.18 16.87 10.74
C GLU A 256 16.40 15.39 11.11
N PHE A 257 15.89 14.50 10.25
CA PHE A 257 16.28 13.10 10.23
C PHE A 257 16.73 12.71 8.82
N LYS A 258 17.75 11.84 8.76
CA LYS A 258 18.41 11.41 7.53
C LYS A 258 18.49 9.89 7.49
N ASP A 259 18.60 9.37 6.28
CA ASP A 259 18.87 7.96 6.02
C ASP A 259 17.91 7.03 6.78
N PHE A 260 16.64 7.42 6.85
CA PHE A 260 15.62 6.57 7.45
C PHE A 260 15.42 5.36 6.53
N ALA A 261 15.45 4.17 7.11
CA ALA A 261 15.13 2.93 6.43
C ALA A 261 14.31 2.02 7.34
N LEU A 262 13.30 1.36 6.78
CA LEU A 262 12.47 0.37 7.44
C LEU A 262 12.21 -0.79 6.48
N ASP A 263 12.79 -1.95 6.76
CA ASP A 263 12.61 -3.19 6.03
C ASP A 263 11.80 -4.16 6.91
N PHE A 264 10.52 -4.32 6.60
CA PHE A 264 9.55 -5.15 7.32
C PHE A 264 9.15 -6.36 6.47
N THR A 265 9.14 -7.54 7.08
CA THR A 265 8.72 -8.78 6.43
C THR A 265 7.70 -9.51 7.30
N LEU A 266 6.60 -9.95 6.68
CA LEU A 266 5.65 -10.90 7.23
C LEU A 266 5.72 -12.16 6.35
N GLY A 267 6.24 -13.24 6.89
CA GLY A 267 6.59 -14.41 6.10
C GLY A 267 6.09 -15.73 6.66
N ASP A 268 6.12 -16.73 5.78
CA ASP A 268 5.62 -18.10 6.01
C ASP A 268 4.15 -18.18 6.47
N LEU A 269 3.33 -17.19 6.12
CA LEU A 269 1.90 -17.22 6.42
C LEU A 269 1.23 -18.39 5.68
N ASP A 270 0.23 -19.03 6.29
CA ASP A 270 -0.61 -19.99 5.57
C ASP A 270 -1.35 -19.29 4.42
N ALA A 271 -1.12 -19.75 3.19
CA ALA A 271 -1.65 -19.09 2.00
C ALA A 271 -3.18 -19.17 1.93
N ALA A 272 -3.80 -20.26 2.38
CA ALA A 272 -5.25 -20.42 2.33
C ALA A 272 -5.94 -19.47 3.32
N ALA A 273 -5.45 -19.41 4.56
CA ALA A 273 -5.95 -18.50 5.58
C ALA A 273 -5.73 -17.04 5.18
N THR A 274 -4.56 -16.70 4.62
CA THR A 274 -4.27 -15.33 4.16
C THR A 274 -5.20 -14.89 3.03
N LYS A 275 -5.45 -15.76 2.04
CA LYS A 275 -6.41 -15.50 0.96
C LYS A 275 -7.82 -15.28 1.51
N ALA A 276 -8.27 -16.11 2.45
CA ALA A 276 -9.59 -15.98 3.07
C ALA A 276 -9.72 -14.64 3.81
N LEU A 277 -8.73 -14.27 4.62
CA LEU A 277 -8.69 -12.99 5.34
C LEU A 277 -8.67 -11.80 4.38
N SER A 278 -7.88 -11.89 3.30
CA SER A 278 -7.79 -10.82 2.31
C SER A 278 -9.11 -10.58 1.59
N LYS A 279 -9.86 -11.64 1.25
CA LYS A 279 -11.19 -11.52 0.63
C LYS A 279 -12.20 -10.86 1.56
N LEU A 280 -12.16 -11.21 2.86
CA LEU A 280 -13.03 -10.59 3.87
C LEU A 280 -12.73 -9.09 4.03
N TYR A 281 -11.46 -8.71 4.09
CA TYR A 281 -11.07 -7.30 4.20
C TYR A 281 -11.44 -6.44 2.97
N GLN A 282 -11.40 -7.03 1.78
CA GLN A 282 -11.75 -6.34 0.52
C GLN A 282 -13.26 -6.16 0.29
N GLY A 283 -14.10 -6.84 1.07
CA GLY A 283 -15.56 -6.86 0.89
C GLY A 283 -16.34 -5.84 1.72
N SER A 284 -15.81 -5.43 2.88
CA SER A 284 -16.53 -4.57 3.84
C SER A 284 -15.56 -3.74 4.69
N PRO A 285 -15.60 -2.39 4.65
CA PRO A 285 -14.78 -1.55 5.53
C PRO A 285 -15.24 -1.56 7.00
N GLU A 286 -16.48 -1.97 7.27
CA GLU A 286 -16.99 -2.28 8.60
C GLU A 286 -17.32 -3.77 8.68
N MET A 287 -16.65 -4.50 9.57
CA MET A 287 -16.88 -5.94 9.75
C MET A 287 -18.19 -6.18 10.50
N THR A 288 -19.10 -6.92 9.89
CA THR A 288 -20.30 -7.45 10.54
C THR A 288 -19.92 -8.56 11.54
N GLU A 289 -20.78 -8.82 12.53
CA GLU A 289 -20.57 -9.93 13.48
C GLU A 289 -20.39 -11.28 12.77
N GLN A 290 -21.09 -11.50 11.64
CA GLN A 290 -20.96 -12.71 10.83
C GLN A 290 -19.60 -12.82 10.12
N GLU A 291 -19.03 -11.69 9.67
CA GLU A 291 -17.69 -11.68 9.09
C GLU A 291 -16.62 -11.89 10.16
N VAL A 292 -16.83 -11.35 11.37
CA VAL A 292 -15.96 -11.63 12.53
C VAL A 292 -15.93 -13.12 12.83
N GLU A 293 -17.08 -13.80 12.86
CA GLU A 293 -17.14 -15.27 13.05
C GLU A 293 -16.36 -16.04 11.97
N GLN A 294 -16.27 -15.51 10.74
CA GLN A 294 -15.51 -16.13 9.66
C GLN A 294 -14.00 -15.85 9.73
N ILE A 295 -13.59 -14.76 10.38
CA ILE A 295 -12.18 -14.39 10.60
C ILE A 295 -11.53 -15.31 11.63
N LEU A 296 -12.23 -15.62 12.72
CA LEU A 296 -11.65 -16.34 13.87
C LEU A 296 -10.97 -17.67 13.47
N PRO A 297 -11.58 -18.56 12.65
CA PRO A 297 -10.92 -19.79 12.22
C PRO A 297 -9.67 -19.54 11.35
N GLN A 298 -9.64 -18.45 10.58
CA GLN A 298 -8.48 -18.13 9.73
C GLN A 298 -7.32 -17.59 10.56
N VAL A 299 -7.62 -16.78 11.59
CA VAL A 299 -6.62 -16.35 12.58
C VAL A 299 -6.04 -17.58 13.28
N GLU A 300 -6.88 -18.48 13.79
CA GLU A 300 -6.44 -19.73 14.41
C GLU A 300 -5.55 -20.55 13.45
N ALA A 301 -5.93 -20.66 12.16
CA ALA A 301 -5.14 -21.35 11.14
C ALA A 301 -3.76 -20.72 10.91
N LEU A 302 -3.65 -19.38 10.86
CA LEU A 302 -2.37 -18.69 10.73
C LEU A 302 -1.41 -19.04 11.86
N PHE A 303 -1.89 -18.98 13.11
CA PHE A 303 -1.06 -19.30 14.27
C PHE A 303 -0.75 -20.79 14.37
N SER A 304 -1.72 -21.67 14.10
CA SER A 304 -1.51 -23.11 14.08
C SER A 304 -0.47 -23.50 13.03
N LYS A 305 -0.44 -22.83 11.87
CA LYS A 305 0.55 -23.07 10.83
C LYS A 305 1.89 -22.40 11.07
N GLY A 306 1.95 -21.47 12.00
CA GLY A 306 3.13 -20.66 12.28
C GLY A 306 3.45 -19.67 11.15
N PHE A 307 4.16 -18.61 11.53
CA PHE A 307 4.61 -17.53 10.64
C PHE A 307 5.72 -16.76 11.35
N PHE A 308 6.36 -15.82 10.65
CA PHE A 308 7.29 -14.90 11.27
C PHE A 308 6.99 -13.45 10.90
N ILE A 309 7.37 -12.57 11.81
CA ILE A 309 7.42 -11.12 11.59
C ILE A 309 8.86 -10.68 11.82
N SER A 310 9.43 -9.94 10.89
CA SER A 310 10.74 -9.32 11.07
C SER A 310 10.75 -7.86 10.68
N ILE A 311 11.58 -7.11 11.40
CA ILE A 311 12.17 -5.87 10.95
C ILE A 311 13.65 -6.19 10.74
N ASP A 312 14.05 -6.32 9.47
CA ASP A 312 15.41 -6.70 9.10
C ASP A 312 16.35 -5.48 9.17
N ASN A 313 15.80 -4.28 8.98
CA ASN A 313 16.50 -3.02 9.15
C ASN A 313 15.52 -1.92 9.55
N PHE A 314 15.70 -1.33 10.73
CA PHE A 314 15.08 -0.06 11.10
C PHE A 314 16.17 0.90 11.55
N SER A 315 16.55 1.81 10.68
CA SER A 315 17.65 2.74 10.93
C SER A 315 17.26 4.18 10.66
N ALA A 316 17.87 5.11 11.38
CA ALA A 316 17.79 6.53 11.10
C ALA A 316 19.00 7.26 11.69
N ASN A 317 19.43 8.34 11.04
CA ASN A 317 20.33 9.33 11.63
C ASN A 317 19.49 10.54 12.09
N ILE A 318 19.50 10.80 13.40
CA ILE A 318 18.68 11.85 14.03
C ILE A 318 19.62 12.79 14.76
N ALA A 319 19.60 14.08 14.39
CA ALA A 319 20.49 15.09 14.98
C ALA A 319 21.98 14.65 15.03
N GLY A 320 22.45 13.98 13.97
CA GLY A 320 23.81 13.46 13.83
C GLY A 320 24.10 12.15 14.57
N GLY A 321 23.16 11.61 15.35
CA GLY A 321 23.29 10.34 16.03
C GLY A 321 22.59 9.20 15.30
N ASP A 322 23.23 8.03 15.25
CA ASP A 322 22.68 6.83 14.63
C ASP A 322 21.79 6.04 15.59
N PHE A 323 20.67 5.57 15.05
CA PHE A 323 19.79 4.55 15.61
C PHE A 323 19.70 3.39 14.62
N ALA A 324 19.77 2.15 15.12
CA ALA A 324 19.53 0.97 14.31
C ALA A 324 18.84 -0.11 15.14
N SER A 325 17.84 -0.77 14.60
CA SER A 325 17.16 -1.89 15.23
C SER A 325 16.84 -2.98 14.20
N ASN A 326 16.98 -4.23 14.62
CA ASN A 326 16.47 -5.38 13.88
C ASN A 326 15.88 -6.37 14.87
N TRP A 327 14.78 -6.98 14.49
CA TRP A 327 14.17 -8.03 15.28
C TRP A 327 13.42 -9.01 14.39
N ARG A 328 13.32 -10.23 14.89
CA ARG A 328 12.55 -11.29 14.26
C ARG A 328 11.83 -12.07 15.34
N PHE A 329 10.52 -12.18 15.21
CA PHE A 329 9.69 -13.03 16.05
C PHE A 329 9.06 -14.11 15.18
N ASN A 330 9.09 -15.35 15.67
CA ASN A 330 8.52 -16.50 15.02
C ASN A 330 7.43 -17.07 15.93
N VAL A 331 6.26 -17.29 15.35
CA VAL A 331 5.21 -18.14 15.91
C VAL A 331 5.46 -19.54 15.33
N PRO A 332 5.83 -20.53 16.16
CA PRO A 332 6.06 -21.88 15.67
C PRO A 332 4.75 -22.54 15.23
N GLU A 333 4.87 -23.48 14.28
CA GLU A 333 3.76 -24.37 13.92
C GLU A 333 3.29 -25.18 15.14
N GLY A 334 1.99 -25.36 15.29
CA GLY A 334 1.34 -26.00 16.44
C GLY A 334 0.94 -25.03 17.56
N THR A 335 0.98 -23.71 17.33
CA THR A 335 0.42 -22.72 18.28
C THR A 335 -1.10 -22.70 18.17
N GLU A 336 -1.79 -23.39 19.08
CA GLU A 336 -3.25 -23.61 19.05
C GLU A 336 -3.97 -22.98 20.26
N ASN A 337 -5.30 -22.96 20.19
CA ASN A 337 -6.25 -22.49 21.20
C ASN A 337 -6.21 -20.99 21.50
N LEU A 338 -5.76 -20.17 20.56
CA LEU A 338 -5.64 -18.72 20.78
C LEU A 338 -6.99 -18.03 20.88
N LEU A 339 -8.03 -18.58 20.24
CA LEU A 339 -9.39 -18.09 20.41
C LEU A 339 -9.92 -18.23 21.85
N GLN A 340 -9.39 -19.20 22.62
CA GLN A 340 -9.77 -19.44 24.02
C GLN A 340 -8.81 -18.76 24.98
N ASP A 341 -7.52 -18.76 24.66
CA ASP A 341 -6.46 -18.13 25.45
C ASP A 341 -5.49 -17.36 24.54
N PRO A 342 -5.77 -16.08 24.26
CA PRO A 342 -4.87 -15.23 23.47
C PRO A 342 -3.47 -15.09 24.09
N MET A 343 -3.33 -15.32 25.40
CA MET A 343 -2.04 -15.21 26.09
C MET A 343 -1.14 -16.42 25.82
N ALA A 344 -1.66 -17.52 25.28
CA ALA A 344 -0.89 -18.70 24.91
C ALA A 344 0.15 -18.42 23.81
N VAL A 345 0.01 -17.33 23.04
CA VAL A 345 1.01 -16.90 22.06
C VAL A 345 2.33 -16.51 22.71
N ILE A 346 2.29 -15.82 23.87
CA ILE A 346 3.47 -15.24 24.52
C ILE A 346 4.52 -16.30 24.86
N PRO A 347 4.19 -17.42 25.52
CA PRO A 347 5.17 -18.46 25.80
C PRO A 347 5.66 -19.20 24.55
N ALA A 348 4.88 -19.22 23.46
CA ALA A 348 5.23 -19.89 22.21
C ALA A 348 6.17 -19.06 21.31
N LEU A 349 6.16 -17.73 21.46
CA LEU A 349 7.01 -16.83 20.66
C LEU A 349 8.50 -17.13 20.87
N THR A 350 9.21 -17.22 19.75
CA THR A 350 10.67 -17.33 19.73
C THR A 350 11.25 -16.23 18.86
N GLY A 351 12.50 -15.83 19.08
CA GLY A 351 13.08 -14.78 18.24
C GLY A 351 14.32 -14.14 18.79
N GLN A 352 14.68 -13.03 18.18
CA GLN A 352 15.81 -12.21 18.58
C GLN A 352 15.52 -10.75 18.30
N THR A 353 16.11 -9.88 19.11
CA THR A 353 16.08 -8.43 18.91
C THR A 353 17.45 -7.85 19.19
N LYS A 354 17.82 -6.86 18.39
CA LYS A 354 19.03 -6.07 18.56
C LYS A 354 18.72 -4.61 18.27
N THR A 355 19.09 -3.73 19.18
CA THR A 355 18.95 -2.29 19.04
C THR A 355 20.25 -1.61 19.42
N PHE A 356 20.68 -0.66 18.58
CA PHE A 356 21.85 0.17 18.76
C PHE A 356 21.43 1.64 18.82
N ILE A 357 22.00 2.37 19.78
CA ILE A 357 21.81 3.80 19.99
C ILE A 357 23.19 4.42 20.14
N SER A 358 23.59 5.31 19.23
CA SER A 358 24.90 5.96 19.31
C SER A 358 25.06 6.88 20.52
N ASN A 359 26.29 7.07 20.99
CA ASN A 359 26.61 8.04 22.05
C ASN A 359 26.15 9.46 21.69
N GLN A 360 26.26 9.83 20.41
CA GLN A 360 25.80 11.13 19.90
C GLN A 360 24.29 11.28 20.06
N LEU A 361 23.51 10.24 19.80
CA LEU A 361 22.05 10.31 19.91
C LEU A 361 21.59 10.52 21.35
N VAL A 362 22.21 9.84 22.31
CA VAL A 362 21.95 10.03 23.75
C VAL A 362 22.30 11.44 24.19
N THR A 363 23.43 11.96 23.71
CA THR A 363 23.88 13.33 24.02
C THR A 363 22.92 14.38 23.43
N SER A 364 22.44 14.15 22.20
CA SER A 364 21.47 15.05 21.55
C SER A 364 20.09 15.02 22.21
N PHE A 365 19.72 13.92 22.88
CA PHE A 365 18.41 13.73 23.50
C PHE A 365 18.51 13.22 24.95
N PRO A 366 18.85 14.07 25.94
CA PRO A 366 19.07 13.62 27.32
C PRO A 366 17.87 12.91 27.99
N PHE A 367 16.66 13.05 27.45
CA PHE A 367 15.49 12.35 27.98
C PHE A 367 15.56 10.81 27.81
N ILE A 368 16.32 10.29 26.83
CA ILE A 368 16.50 8.83 26.68
C ILE A 368 17.57 8.25 27.60
N GLU A 369 18.44 9.10 28.16
CA GLU A 369 19.55 8.70 29.03
C GLU A 369 19.06 7.92 30.25
N GLN A 370 17.99 8.37 30.90
CA GLN A 370 17.42 7.68 32.07
C GLN A 370 16.99 6.24 31.77
N GLY A 371 16.41 6.00 30.59
CA GLY A 371 16.02 4.66 30.18
C GLY A 371 17.23 3.77 29.90
N ILE A 372 18.26 4.33 29.26
CA ILE A 372 19.51 3.64 28.98
C ILE A 372 20.24 3.30 30.28
N ASP A 373 20.36 4.23 31.22
CA ASP A 373 20.99 4.01 32.52
C ASP A 373 20.32 2.87 33.29
N GLN A 374 18.98 2.82 33.28
CA GLN A 374 18.23 1.72 33.89
C GLN A 374 18.54 0.38 33.25
N LEU A 375 18.55 0.31 31.90
CA LEU A 375 18.87 -0.92 31.18
C LEU A 375 20.32 -1.37 31.40
N MET A 376 21.26 -0.43 31.49
CA MET A 376 22.66 -0.69 31.84
C MET A 376 22.78 -1.22 33.27
N MET A 377 22.13 -0.59 34.26
CA MET A 377 22.10 -1.06 35.66
C MET A 377 21.49 -2.46 35.80
N MET A 378 20.50 -2.79 34.97
CA MET A 378 19.85 -4.10 34.95
C MET A 378 20.64 -5.15 34.15
N GLU A 379 21.81 -4.80 33.61
CA GLU A 379 22.64 -5.66 32.75
C GLU A 379 21.90 -6.15 31.48
N MET A 380 20.99 -5.33 30.96
CA MET A 380 20.18 -5.60 29.76
C MET A 380 20.71 -4.91 28.51
N MET A 381 21.60 -3.94 28.70
CA MET A 381 22.27 -3.19 27.64
C MET A 381 23.77 -3.18 27.91
N THR A 382 24.55 -3.03 26.85
CA THR A 382 26.02 -2.91 26.90
C THR A 382 26.44 -1.61 26.23
N GLN A 383 27.59 -1.06 26.62
CA GLN A 383 28.14 0.17 26.04
C GLN A 383 29.53 -0.10 25.48
N ASP A 384 29.82 0.46 24.31
CA ASP A 384 31.14 0.54 23.69
C ASP A 384 31.48 1.99 23.30
N ASP A 385 32.61 2.18 22.61
CA ASP A 385 33.07 3.50 22.17
C ASP A 385 32.09 4.20 21.20
N LYS A 386 31.21 3.44 20.53
CA LYS A 386 30.26 3.96 19.53
C LYS A 386 28.90 4.26 20.13
N GLY A 387 28.46 3.47 21.10
CA GLY A 387 27.15 3.66 21.72
C GLY A 387 26.71 2.51 22.60
N TYR A 388 25.39 2.37 22.71
CA TYR A 388 24.71 1.44 23.56
C TYR A 388 24.01 0.38 22.69
N THR A 389 24.18 -0.89 23.05
CA THR A 389 23.60 -2.04 22.35
C THR A 389 22.76 -2.87 23.31
N LEU A 390 21.48 -3.04 22.97
CA LEU A 390 20.57 -3.99 23.58
C LEU A 390 20.44 -5.19 22.66
N GLU A 391 20.68 -6.39 23.17
CA GLU A 391 20.46 -7.66 22.48
C GLU A 391 19.66 -8.58 23.39
N ALA A 392 18.65 -9.25 22.86
CA ALA A 392 17.90 -10.25 23.61
C ALA A 392 17.41 -11.38 22.69
N GLU A 393 17.45 -12.60 23.22
CA GLU A 393 16.79 -13.76 22.65
C GLU A 393 15.39 -13.88 23.25
N ILE A 394 14.37 -14.08 22.43
CA ILE A 394 13.01 -14.35 22.90
C ILE A 394 12.79 -15.85 22.96
N LYS A 395 12.43 -16.36 24.14
CA LYS A 395 12.07 -17.77 24.35
C LYS A 395 11.25 -17.93 25.62
N GLU A 396 10.33 -18.88 25.60
CA GLU A 396 9.54 -19.30 26.78
C GLU A 396 8.86 -18.10 27.48
N GLY A 397 8.35 -17.13 26.70
CA GLY A 397 7.67 -15.94 27.22
C GLY A 397 8.58 -14.88 27.86
N ASN A 398 9.89 -15.00 27.69
CA ASN A 398 10.89 -14.09 28.24
C ASN A 398 11.82 -13.53 27.16
N ALA A 399 12.28 -12.30 27.38
CA ALA A 399 13.49 -11.77 26.77
C ALA A 399 14.69 -12.18 27.63
N VAL A 400 15.67 -12.86 27.03
CA VAL A 400 16.88 -13.36 27.68
C VAL A 400 18.07 -12.57 27.14
N PHE A 401 18.73 -11.85 28.04
CA PHE A 401 19.85 -10.96 27.69
C PHE A 401 21.19 -11.72 27.76
N PRO A 402 22.26 -11.26 27.07
CA PRO A 402 23.58 -11.89 27.11
C PRO A 402 24.18 -12.05 28.53
N SER A 403 23.77 -11.21 29.48
CA SER A 403 24.13 -11.31 30.90
C SER A 403 23.51 -12.52 31.61
N GLY A 404 22.56 -13.21 30.99
CA GLY A 404 21.74 -14.26 31.59
C GLY A 404 20.53 -13.75 32.36
N LYS A 405 20.34 -12.42 32.45
CA LYS A 405 19.11 -11.83 33.00
C LYS A 405 17.92 -12.13 32.09
N THR A 406 16.74 -12.22 32.68
CA THR A 406 15.50 -12.45 31.95
C THR A 406 14.46 -11.39 32.31
N MET A 407 13.64 -11.02 31.33
CA MET A 407 12.49 -10.13 31.52
C MET A 407 11.25 -10.78 30.89
N PRO A 408 10.14 -10.93 31.64
CA PRO A 408 8.89 -11.42 31.07
C PRO A 408 8.38 -10.50 29.96
N LEU A 409 8.03 -11.06 28.80
CA LEU A 409 7.50 -10.30 27.66
C LEU A 409 6.23 -9.53 28.02
N VAL A 410 5.39 -10.09 28.89
CA VAL A 410 4.15 -9.44 29.33
C VAL A 410 4.41 -8.06 29.96
N MET A 411 5.54 -7.87 30.64
CA MET A 411 5.91 -6.57 31.21
C MET A 411 6.24 -5.54 30.15
N LEU A 412 6.83 -5.97 29.03
CA LEU A 412 7.13 -5.10 27.88
C LEU A 412 5.85 -4.71 27.12
N LEU A 413 4.85 -5.58 27.11
CA LEU A 413 3.58 -5.35 26.42
C LEU A 413 2.55 -4.56 27.25
N MET A 414 2.67 -4.53 28.58
CA MET A 414 1.71 -3.86 29.47
C MET A 414 1.44 -2.39 29.12
N PRO A 415 2.43 -1.53 28.81
CA PRO A 415 2.15 -0.15 28.42
C PRO A 415 1.27 -0.05 27.17
N LEU A 416 1.45 -0.94 26.19
CA LEU A 416 0.67 -1.00 24.95
C LEU A 416 -0.77 -1.48 25.19
N MET A 417 -0.96 -2.37 26.18
CA MET A 417 -2.28 -2.85 26.58
C MET A 417 -3.04 -1.81 27.42
N MET A 418 -2.33 -1.00 28.22
CA MET A 418 -2.93 0.05 29.06
C MET A 418 -3.19 1.35 28.30
N SER A 419 -2.56 1.59 27.15
CA SER A 419 -2.83 2.77 26.30
C SER A 419 -4.14 2.68 25.50
N GLN A 420 -4.92 1.60 25.68
CA GLN A 420 -6.27 1.44 25.13
C GLN A 420 -7.38 1.61 26.20
N GLY A 421 -7.09 2.32 27.29
CA GLY A 421 -8.03 2.66 28.36
C GLY A 421 -8.65 4.05 28.23
#